data_AF-A0A9D6ZGU4-F1
#
_entry.id   AF-A0A9D6ZGU4-F1
#
_cell.length_a   1.000
_cell.length_b   1.000
_cell.length_c   1.000
_cell.angle_alpha   90.00
_cell.angle_beta   90.00
_cell.angle_gamma   90.00
#
_symmetry.space_group_name_H-M   'P 1'
#
loop_
_entity.id
_entity.type
_entity.pdbx_description
1 polymer ?
#
loop_
_entity_poly.entity_id
_entity_poly.type
_entity_poly.pdbx_seq_one_letter_code
_entity_poly.pdbx_strand_id
1 'polypeptide(L)'
;MNATNRHLGALLAALAVVVAAGPARAAISAQCPADTDGMDTDGDGNAGNDNVCRHLIASDGYADMADGRLLYVFGFSEILSGEPLDMAVMNHTLSANAPAPTMAFREGQRVYLTLSNAGFMVRPDLFDPHSVHWHGFPNAAPIFDGMPDSTVTIKMDASQPYFYSVVDPGTYLYHCHVEATEHIQMGMVGQLYVQPKQNMLPAGTVLGSFTHRRGQKYGYNDGDGSSRYDVEVALQLDSFDPDFHDASESVQPLPFALMEDRYFLINGRGYPDTVRRGPMPNSFDGQLSQKIDAQVRARRGQRVLLRLSNLSVTEHFTVTLQGIPMHVVGEDARLLRGPTGLDLSYDTTSVTLGGGETADVILDTTGVVPGTYFLYTTNLNFLSNDAEDNGGMMTEVVILG
;
A
#
# COMPACT_ATOMS: atom_id res chain seq x y z
N MET A 1 -50.95 -9.06 -52.87
CA MET A 1 -50.36 -8.71 -51.57
C MET A 1 -49.13 -7.87 -51.86
N ASN A 2 -49.24 -6.54 -51.73
CA ASN A 2 -48.29 -5.58 -52.28
C ASN A 2 -47.02 -5.47 -51.43
N ALA A 3 -45.87 -5.58 -52.09
CA ALA A 3 -44.52 -5.54 -51.52
C ALA A 3 -44.14 -4.19 -50.87
N THR A 4 -45.00 -3.17 -50.95
CA THR A 4 -44.76 -1.83 -50.40
C THR A 4 -45.02 -1.71 -48.89
N ASN A 5 -45.76 -2.63 -48.26
CA ASN A 5 -46.02 -2.57 -46.81
C ASN A 5 -44.96 -3.25 -45.92
N ARG A 6 -43.99 -3.99 -46.50
CA ARG A 6 -42.92 -4.64 -45.74
C ARG A 6 -41.76 -3.71 -45.37
N HIS A 7 -41.61 -2.58 -46.04
CA HIS A 7 -40.51 -1.65 -45.80
C HIS A 7 -40.86 -0.51 -44.82
N LEU A 8 -42.15 -0.19 -44.64
CA LEU A 8 -42.57 0.83 -43.65
C LEU A 8 -42.45 0.35 -42.20
N GLY A 9 -42.77 -0.93 -41.94
CA GLY A 9 -42.66 -1.53 -40.60
C GLY A 9 -41.21 -1.69 -40.14
N ALA A 10 -40.29 -1.98 -41.08
CA ALA A 10 -38.86 -2.09 -40.80
C ALA A 10 -38.20 -0.73 -40.55
N LEU A 11 -38.63 0.34 -41.24
CA LEU A 11 -38.13 1.69 -40.98
C LEU A 11 -38.62 2.27 -39.64
N LEU A 12 -39.86 1.97 -39.21
CA LEU A 12 -40.36 2.40 -37.91
C LEU A 12 -39.73 1.61 -36.74
N ALA A 13 -39.38 0.34 -36.95
CA ALA A 13 -38.64 -0.44 -35.96
C ALA A 13 -37.15 -0.03 -35.87
N ALA A 14 -36.55 0.42 -36.98
CA ALA A 14 -35.18 0.94 -36.97
C ALA A 14 -35.09 2.37 -36.38
N LEU A 15 -36.16 3.17 -36.46
CA LEU A 15 -36.22 4.50 -35.84
C LEU A 15 -36.51 4.45 -34.33
N ALA A 16 -37.14 3.38 -33.84
CA ALA A 16 -37.45 3.21 -32.42
C ALA A 16 -36.24 2.78 -31.55
N VAL A 17 -35.12 2.41 -32.16
CA VAL A 17 -33.87 2.04 -31.44
C VAL A 17 -32.93 3.25 -31.25
N VAL A 18 -33.29 4.44 -31.74
CA VAL A 18 -32.40 5.62 -31.70
C VAL A 18 -32.68 6.57 -30.52
N VAL A 19 -33.63 6.28 -29.63
CA VAL A 19 -33.90 7.17 -28.47
C VAL A 19 -34.02 6.39 -27.16
N ALA A 20 -32.91 5.80 -26.75
CA ALA A 20 -32.58 5.60 -25.33
C ALA A 20 -31.07 5.75 -25.08
N ALA A 21 -30.36 6.53 -25.90
CA ALA A 21 -29.06 7.06 -25.52
C ALA A 21 -29.30 8.20 -24.51
N GLY A 22 -29.64 7.83 -23.27
CA GLY A 22 -29.37 8.72 -22.14
C GLY A 22 -27.86 8.95 -22.07
N PRO A 23 -27.40 10.07 -21.47
CA PRO A 23 -25.98 10.21 -21.20
C PRO A 23 -25.53 8.97 -20.42
N ALA A 24 -24.61 8.18 -20.98
CA ALA A 24 -23.89 7.21 -20.19
C ALA A 24 -23.09 8.03 -19.17
N ARG A 25 -23.66 8.19 -17.97
CA ARG A 25 -22.89 8.69 -16.84
C ARG A 25 -21.92 7.59 -16.51
N ALA A 26 -20.63 7.84 -16.70
CA ALA A 26 -19.63 7.06 -16.01
C ALA A 26 -20.00 7.18 -14.52
N ALA A 27 -20.19 6.04 -13.86
CA ALA A 27 -20.61 6.00 -12.48
C ALA A 27 -19.60 5.15 -11.76
N ILE A 28 -19.12 5.67 -10.64
CA ILE A 28 -18.33 4.92 -9.68
C ILE A 28 -19.10 3.64 -9.34
N SER A 29 -18.45 2.50 -9.54
CA SER A 29 -19.02 1.19 -9.25
C SER A 29 -18.10 0.45 -8.30
N ALA A 30 -18.65 -0.54 -7.59
CA ALA A 30 -17.90 -1.37 -6.68
C ALA A 30 -18.17 -2.85 -7.01
N GLN A 31 -17.13 -3.67 -6.94
CA GLN A 31 -17.24 -5.11 -7.04
C GLN A 31 -17.08 -5.76 -5.66
N CYS A 32 -18.12 -6.42 -5.18
CA CYS A 32 -18.06 -7.21 -3.96
C CYS A 32 -19.01 -8.41 -4.00
N PRO A 33 -18.66 -9.49 -4.72
CA PRO A 33 -19.50 -10.67 -4.80
C PRO A 33 -19.55 -11.40 -3.45
N ALA A 34 -20.73 -11.89 -3.08
CA ALA A 34 -20.90 -12.74 -1.91
C ALA A 34 -20.08 -14.03 -2.05
N ASP A 35 -19.59 -14.55 -0.93
CA ASP A 35 -18.92 -15.84 -0.88
C ASP A 35 -19.94 -16.95 -0.67
N THR A 36 -20.19 -17.75 -1.71
CA THR A 36 -21.28 -18.74 -1.72
C THR A 36 -20.87 -20.10 -2.24
N ASP A 37 -19.57 -20.33 -2.47
CA ASP A 37 -19.11 -21.62 -3.00
C ASP A 37 -18.92 -22.68 -1.90
N GLY A 38 -18.94 -22.28 -0.63
CA GLY A 38 -18.85 -23.16 0.53
C GLY A 38 -17.45 -23.74 0.75
N MET A 39 -16.41 -23.15 0.15
CA MET A 39 -15.02 -23.49 0.40
C MET A 39 -14.44 -22.55 1.45
N ASP A 40 -13.67 -23.08 2.40
CA ASP A 40 -12.87 -22.30 3.38
C ASP A 40 -11.43 -22.26 2.86
N THR A 41 -11.15 -21.28 2.00
CA THR A 41 -9.87 -21.17 1.30
C THR A 41 -8.80 -20.51 2.15
N ASP A 42 -9.14 -19.66 3.12
CA ASP A 42 -8.18 -19.04 4.06
C ASP A 42 -7.96 -19.85 5.36
N GLY A 43 -8.79 -20.85 5.62
CA GLY A 43 -8.62 -21.82 6.71
C GLY A 43 -9.00 -21.28 8.08
N ASP A 44 -9.74 -20.17 8.16
CA ASP A 44 -10.18 -19.58 9.42
C ASP A 44 -11.39 -20.31 10.06
N GLY A 45 -11.95 -21.31 9.37
CA GLY A 45 -13.11 -22.08 9.78
C GLY A 45 -14.45 -21.52 9.32
N ASN A 46 -14.46 -20.48 8.48
CA ASN A 46 -15.66 -19.85 7.94
C ASN A 46 -15.62 -19.72 6.40
N ALA A 47 -16.15 -20.73 5.71
CA ALA A 47 -16.27 -20.76 4.24
C ALA A 47 -17.15 -19.66 3.58
N GLY A 48 -17.61 -18.66 4.34
CA GLY A 48 -18.46 -17.57 3.84
C GLY A 48 -17.80 -16.20 3.90
N ASN A 49 -16.49 -16.11 4.18
CA ASN A 49 -15.77 -14.84 4.31
C ASN A 49 -14.42 -14.79 3.59
N ASP A 50 -14.15 -15.68 2.62
CA ASP A 50 -12.89 -15.67 1.87
C ASP A 50 -12.87 -14.56 0.82
N ASN A 51 -14.03 -14.12 0.34
CA ASN A 51 -14.12 -12.94 -0.53
C ASN A 51 -13.94 -11.66 0.28
N VAL A 52 -12.88 -10.91 -0.01
CA VAL A 52 -12.58 -9.62 0.61
C VAL A 52 -12.65 -8.52 -0.42
N CYS A 53 -13.34 -7.43 -0.08
CA CYS A 53 -13.53 -6.30 -0.99
C CYS A 53 -12.78 -5.07 -0.50
N ARG A 54 -12.17 -4.35 -1.45
CA ARG A 54 -11.53 -3.05 -1.22
C ARG A 54 -11.94 -2.09 -2.32
N HIS A 55 -12.03 -0.81 -1.99
CA HIS A 55 -12.35 0.22 -2.97
C HIS A 55 -11.40 1.40 -2.78
N LEU A 56 -10.40 1.49 -3.67
CA LEU A 56 -9.49 2.62 -3.71
C LEU A 56 -9.99 3.69 -4.66
N ILE A 57 -9.72 4.94 -4.36
CA ILE A 57 -9.95 6.08 -5.24
C ILE A 57 -8.70 6.93 -5.31
N ALA A 58 -8.23 7.16 -6.54
CA ALA A 58 -7.11 8.04 -6.84
C ALA A 58 -7.58 9.49 -6.91
N SER A 59 -6.80 10.38 -6.30
CA SER A 59 -6.98 11.84 -6.38
C SER A 59 -5.63 12.52 -6.12
N ASP A 60 -5.61 13.85 -6.27
CA ASP A 60 -4.53 14.69 -5.81
C ASP A 60 -4.80 15.17 -4.38
N GLY A 61 -3.92 16.01 -3.85
CA GLY A 61 -4.04 16.59 -2.51
C GLY A 61 -2.71 17.19 -2.05
N TYR A 62 -2.56 17.34 -0.74
CA TYR A 62 -1.35 17.89 -0.16
C TYR A 62 -0.88 17.13 1.08
N ALA A 63 0.43 17.17 1.33
CA ALA A 63 1.04 16.68 2.56
C ALA A 63 1.98 17.74 3.14
N ASP A 64 1.90 17.96 4.45
CA ASP A 64 2.84 18.83 5.15
C ASP A 64 4.11 18.03 5.47
N MET A 65 5.25 18.57 5.07
CA MET A 65 6.57 18.10 5.47
C MET A 65 6.92 18.64 6.85
N ALA A 66 7.89 18.01 7.50
CA ALA A 66 8.21 18.29 8.90
C ALA A 66 8.81 19.69 9.16
N ASP A 67 9.33 20.35 8.12
CA ASP A 67 9.76 21.75 8.12
C ASP A 67 8.58 22.74 7.89
N GLY A 68 7.36 22.22 7.72
CA GLY A 68 6.16 22.99 7.42
C GLY A 68 5.98 23.31 5.93
N ARG A 69 6.82 22.78 5.03
CA ARG A 69 6.58 22.90 3.59
C ARG A 69 5.39 22.05 3.19
N LEU A 70 4.43 22.68 2.53
CA LEU A 70 3.31 21.99 1.88
C LEU A 70 3.77 21.45 0.53
N LEU A 71 3.60 20.15 0.29
CA LEU A 71 3.85 19.53 -1.02
C LEU A 71 2.53 19.09 -1.67
N TYR A 72 2.39 19.39 -2.95
CA TYR A 72 1.36 18.81 -3.81
C TYR A 72 1.67 17.33 -4.05
N VAL A 73 0.68 16.45 -3.87
CA VAL A 73 0.86 15.00 -3.97
C VAL A 73 -0.28 14.33 -4.72
N PHE A 74 0.01 13.18 -5.31
CA PHE A 74 -0.98 12.23 -5.81
C PHE A 74 -1.08 11.07 -4.83
N GLY A 75 -2.27 10.49 -4.68
CA GLY A 75 -2.40 9.37 -3.76
C GLY A 75 -3.68 8.59 -3.92
N PHE A 76 -3.70 7.42 -3.30
CA PHE A 76 -4.91 6.64 -3.13
C PHE A 76 -5.54 6.92 -1.77
N SER A 77 -6.87 6.93 -1.74
CA SER A 77 -7.65 6.81 -0.51
C SER A 77 -8.65 5.67 -0.62
N GLU A 78 -9.27 5.29 0.49
CA GLU A 78 -10.22 4.18 0.52
C GLU A 78 -11.65 4.72 0.68
N ILE A 79 -12.54 4.25 -0.19
CA ILE A 79 -14.00 4.38 -0.03
C ILE A 79 -14.45 3.24 0.88
N LEU A 80 -14.96 3.56 2.06
CA LEU A 80 -15.37 2.54 3.02
C LEU A 80 -16.71 1.90 2.64
N SER A 81 -16.91 0.66 3.08
CA SER A 81 -18.18 -0.04 2.87
C SER A 81 -19.36 0.73 3.45
N GLY A 82 -20.38 0.96 2.63
CA GLY A 82 -21.58 1.71 3.01
C GLY A 82 -21.55 3.18 2.65
N GLU A 83 -20.41 3.71 2.16
CA GLU A 83 -20.36 5.06 1.61
C GLU A 83 -21.17 5.17 0.30
N PRO A 84 -21.96 6.24 0.11
CA PRO A 84 -22.71 6.46 -1.12
C PRO A 84 -21.78 6.71 -2.32
N LEU A 85 -21.79 5.81 -3.31
CA LEU A 85 -20.91 5.90 -4.49
C LEU A 85 -21.25 7.07 -5.43
N ASP A 86 -22.48 7.58 -5.38
CA ASP A 86 -22.90 8.74 -6.17
C ASP A 86 -22.24 10.05 -5.74
N MET A 87 -21.73 10.11 -4.50
CA MET A 87 -20.98 11.23 -3.95
C MET A 87 -19.49 10.94 -3.77
N ALA A 88 -19.01 9.74 -4.18
CA ALA A 88 -17.63 9.31 -3.93
C ALA A 88 -16.59 10.27 -4.51
N VAL A 89 -16.73 10.71 -5.76
CA VAL A 89 -15.79 11.67 -6.38
C VAL A 89 -15.72 12.97 -5.58
N MET A 90 -16.87 13.51 -5.15
CA MET A 90 -16.90 14.75 -4.39
C MET A 90 -16.30 14.57 -2.99
N ASN A 91 -16.59 13.46 -2.31
CA ASN A 91 -16.10 13.18 -0.96
C ASN A 91 -14.58 12.89 -0.93
N HIS A 92 -14.03 12.37 -2.03
CA HIS A 92 -12.62 11.99 -2.16
C HIS A 92 -11.84 12.91 -3.10
N THR A 93 -12.35 14.12 -3.32
CA THR A 93 -11.58 15.18 -3.96
C THR A 93 -10.51 15.67 -2.98
N LEU A 94 -9.27 15.87 -3.45
CA LEU A 94 -8.13 16.32 -2.64
C LEU A 94 -7.72 15.34 -1.52
N SER A 95 -8.20 14.10 -1.56
CA SER A 95 -8.03 13.14 -0.46
C SER A 95 -6.81 12.23 -0.61
N ALA A 96 -5.79 12.64 -1.38
CA ALA A 96 -4.55 11.89 -1.52
C ALA A 96 -3.92 11.57 -0.15
N ASN A 97 -3.54 10.30 0.05
CA ASN A 97 -2.73 9.91 1.19
C ASN A 97 -1.28 9.72 0.76
N ALA A 98 -0.35 10.15 1.61
CA ALA A 98 1.07 9.93 1.47
C ALA A 98 1.57 9.23 2.76
N PRO A 99 1.80 7.90 2.74
CA PRO A 99 1.57 6.96 1.65
C PRO A 99 0.11 6.53 1.55
N ALA A 100 -0.21 5.77 0.52
CA ALA A 100 -1.51 5.15 0.31
C ALA A 100 -1.88 4.17 1.45
N PRO A 101 -3.18 3.87 1.66
CA PRO A 101 -3.65 3.00 2.74
C PRO A 101 -2.96 1.63 2.75
N THR A 102 -2.47 1.19 3.90
CA THR A 102 -1.93 -0.16 4.03
C THR A 102 -3.01 -1.20 3.83
N MET A 103 -2.79 -2.15 2.92
CA MET A 103 -3.68 -3.28 2.71
C MET A 103 -3.13 -4.52 3.42
N ALA A 104 -4.02 -5.25 4.09
CA ALA A 104 -3.68 -6.51 4.75
C ALA A 104 -4.73 -7.56 4.43
N PHE A 105 -4.27 -8.73 3.96
CA PHE A 105 -5.12 -9.86 3.62
C PHE A 105 -4.62 -11.15 4.29
N ARG A 106 -5.45 -12.19 4.28
CA ARG A 106 -5.05 -13.53 4.70
C ARG A 106 -4.74 -14.37 3.46
N GLU A 107 -3.71 -15.19 3.58
CA GLU A 107 -3.41 -16.21 2.58
C GLU A 107 -4.63 -17.12 2.37
N GLY A 108 -5.01 -17.32 1.12
CA GLY A 108 -6.20 -18.07 0.71
C GLY A 108 -7.41 -17.20 0.39
N GLN A 109 -7.41 -15.91 0.73
CA GLN A 109 -8.51 -15.00 0.40
C GLN A 109 -8.56 -14.65 -1.09
N ARG A 110 -9.76 -14.29 -1.54
CA ARG A 110 -10.07 -13.78 -2.88
C ARG A 110 -10.36 -12.30 -2.77
N VAL A 111 -9.44 -11.47 -3.25
CA VAL A 111 -9.55 -10.01 -3.14
C VAL A 111 -10.20 -9.44 -4.39
N TYR A 112 -11.29 -8.73 -4.18
CA TYR A 112 -11.97 -7.91 -5.18
C TYR A 112 -11.67 -6.44 -4.88
N LEU A 113 -10.67 -5.91 -5.58
CA LEU A 113 -10.29 -4.51 -5.45
C LEU A 113 -10.97 -3.72 -6.55
N THR A 114 -11.65 -2.63 -6.22
CA THR A 114 -12.10 -1.66 -7.22
C THR A 114 -11.24 -0.42 -7.12
N LEU A 115 -10.65 0.03 -8.22
CA LEU A 115 -10.03 1.35 -8.31
C LEU A 115 -11.02 2.29 -8.98
N SER A 116 -11.16 3.49 -8.42
CA SER A 116 -11.85 4.62 -9.04
C SER A 116 -10.90 5.81 -9.18
N ASN A 117 -11.26 6.77 -10.04
CA ASN A 117 -10.45 7.96 -10.27
C ASN A 117 -11.32 9.21 -10.06
N ALA A 118 -11.05 9.97 -9.00
CA ALA A 118 -11.74 11.24 -8.74
C ALA A 118 -11.28 12.36 -9.69
N GLY A 119 -10.12 12.18 -10.33
CA GLY A 119 -9.41 13.22 -11.04
C GLY A 119 -8.65 14.15 -10.09
N PHE A 120 -8.03 15.15 -10.69
CA PHE A 120 -7.24 16.14 -9.99
C PHE A 120 -7.97 17.47 -9.91
N MET A 121 -8.11 17.99 -8.69
CA MET A 121 -8.77 19.27 -8.44
C MET A 121 -7.82 20.45 -8.61
N VAL A 122 -6.55 20.29 -8.21
CA VAL A 122 -5.52 21.33 -8.37
C VAL A 122 -5.08 21.41 -9.83
N ARG A 123 -4.97 20.25 -10.50
CA ARG A 123 -4.57 20.10 -11.91
C ARG A 123 -5.71 19.56 -12.78
N PRO A 124 -6.83 20.29 -12.97
CA PRO A 124 -7.96 19.82 -13.77
C PRO A 124 -7.65 19.65 -15.27
N ASP A 125 -6.50 20.16 -15.72
CA ASP A 125 -5.96 19.97 -17.06
C ASP A 125 -5.22 18.64 -17.23
N LEU A 126 -4.85 17.98 -16.13
CA LEU A 126 -4.13 16.70 -16.11
C LEU A 126 -5.14 15.55 -16.00
N PHE A 127 -5.42 14.91 -17.13
CA PHE A 127 -6.41 13.83 -17.26
C PHE A 127 -5.79 12.44 -17.06
N ASP A 128 -4.92 12.33 -16.07
CA ASP A 128 -4.12 11.14 -15.87
C ASP A 128 -4.99 9.93 -15.51
N PRO A 129 -4.80 8.81 -16.23
CA PRO A 129 -5.40 7.58 -15.79
C PRO A 129 -4.59 6.98 -14.65
N HIS A 130 -5.21 6.09 -13.88
CA HIS A 130 -4.51 5.37 -12.82
C HIS A 130 -4.73 3.85 -12.92
N SER A 131 -3.83 3.12 -12.28
CA SER A 131 -3.90 1.67 -12.10
C SER A 131 -3.42 1.28 -10.71
N VAL A 132 -3.61 0.02 -10.33
CA VAL A 132 -3.00 -0.55 -9.12
C VAL A 132 -2.18 -1.76 -9.52
N HIS A 133 -0.88 -1.70 -9.28
CA HIS A 133 0.06 -2.80 -9.48
C HIS A 133 0.56 -3.33 -8.15
N TRP A 134 0.55 -4.66 -7.95
CA TRP A 134 1.11 -5.32 -6.77
C TRP A 134 2.50 -5.87 -7.10
N HIS A 135 3.53 -5.32 -6.48
CA HIS A 135 4.92 -5.67 -6.75
C HIS A 135 5.22 -7.10 -6.29
N GLY A 136 5.68 -7.96 -7.20
CA GLY A 136 6.05 -9.36 -6.89
C GLY A 136 4.87 -10.33 -6.68
N PHE A 137 3.63 -9.91 -6.95
CA PHE A 137 2.46 -10.76 -6.74
C PHE A 137 2.13 -11.62 -7.98
N PRO A 138 1.82 -12.93 -7.81
CA PRO A 138 1.40 -13.77 -8.92
C PRO A 138 -0.06 -13.49 -9.31
N ASN A 139 -0.25 -12.58 -10.26
CA ASN A 139 -1.58 -12.15 -10.72
C ASN A 139 -2.39 -13.29 -11.36
N ALA A 140 -3.70 -13.30 -11.09
CA ALA A 140 -4.60 -14.31 -11.65
C ALA A 140 -4.73 -14.21 -13.18
N ALA A 141 -4.61 -13.00 -13.72
CA ALA A 141 -4.58 -12.73 -15.16
C ALA A 141 -3.82 -11.40 -15.42
N PRO A 142 -3.20 -11.22 -16.61
CA PRO A 142 -2.47 -9.99 -16.93
C PRO A 142 -3.31 -8.71 -16.85
N ILE A 143 -4.62 -8.79 -17.05
CA ILE A 143 -5.55 -7.65 -16.96
C ILE A 143 -5.71 -7.09 -15.55
N PHE A 144 -5.26 -7.81 -14.52
CA PHE A 144 -5.31 -7.39 -13.12
C PHE A 144 -3.93 -7.00 -12.58
N ASP A 145 -2.91 -6.96 -13.44
CA ASP A 145 -1.55 -6.66 -13.06
C ASP A 145 -1.33 -5.19 -12.73
N GLY A 146 -2.11 -4.28 -13.31
CA GLY A 146 -1.94 -2.83 -13.14
C GLY A 146 -0.92 -2.21 -14.10
N MET A 147 -0.13 -3.01 -14.81
CA MET A 147 0.82 -2.51 -15.81
C MET A 147 0.09 -1.97 -17.06
N PRO A 148 0.42 -0.77 -17.57
CA PRO A 148 -0.38 -0.10 -18.61
C PRO A 148 -0.54 -0.87 -19.92
N ASP A 149 0.41 -1.74 -20.30
CA ASP A 149 0.33 -2.49 -21.55
C ASP A 149 -0.60 -3.72 -21.45
N SER A 150 -0.86 -4.20 -20.23
CA SER A 150 -1.65 -5.41 -19.97
C SER A 150 -2.99 -5.14 -19.29
N THR A 151 -3.12 -4.00 -18.61
CA THR A 151 -4.26 -3.62 -17.77
C THR A 151 -5.00 -2.40 -18.30
N VAL A 152 -6.32 -2.34 -18.11
CA VAL A 152 -7.11 -1.14 -18.40
C VAL A 152 -6.84 -0.08 -17.34
N THR A 153 -6.26 1.04 -17.75
CA THR A 153 -6.08 2.22 -16.91
C THR A 153 -7.34 3.08 -16.94
N ILE A 154 -7.69 3.70 -15.81
CA ILE A 154 -8.98 4.39 -15.68
C ILE A 154 -8.87 5.90 -15.72
N LYS A 155 -9.68 6.51 -16.59
CA LYS A 155 -9.88 7.95 -16.62
C LYS A 155 -10.70 8.43 -15.42
N MET A 156 -10.73 9.74 -15.21
CA MET A 156 -11.60 10.38 -14.24
C MET A 156 -13.06 9.90 -14.37
N ASP A 157 -13.72 9.72 -13.24
CA ASP A 157 -15.11 9.26 -13.10
C ASP A 157 -15.36 7.81 -13.60
N ALA A 158 -14.29 7.05 -13.87
CA ALA A 158 -14.36 5.63 -14.21
C ALA A 158 -13.92 4.74 -13.04
N SER A 159 -14.25 3.45 -13.13
CA SER A 159 -13.82 2.43 -12.17
C SER A 159 -13.33 1.17 -12.88
N GLN A 160 -12.29 0.55 -12.34
CA GLN A 160 -11.72 -0.71 -12.81
C GLN A 160 -11.74 -1.74 -11.68
N PRO A 161 -12.39 -2.89 -11.88
CA PRO A 161 -12.29 -4.00 -10.96
C PRO A 161 -11.00 -4.81 -11.18
N TYR A 162 -10.43 -5.28 -10.09
CA TYR A 162 -9.29 -6.17 -10.01
C TYR A 162 -9.68 -7.41 -9.22
N PHE A 163 -9.03 -8.53 -9.54
CA PHE A 163 -9.19 -9.78 -8.82
C PHE A 163 -7.83 -10.41 -8.52
N TYR A 164 -7.59 -10.68 -7.24
CA TYR A 164 -6.37 -11.33 -6.76
C TYR A 164 -6.71 -12.57 -5.93
N SER A 165 -6.08 -13.69 -6.27
CA SER A 165 -6.08 -14.90 -5.43
C SER A 165 -4.86 -14.85 -4.53
N VAL A 166 -5.05 -14.59 -3.24
CA VAL A 166 -3.95 -14.41 -2.29
C VAL A 166 -3.35 -15.78 -1.95
N VAL A 167 -2.11 -16.04 -2.38
CA VAL A 167 -1.51 -17.39 -2.31
C VAL A 167 -0.28 -17.50 -1.42
N ASP A 168 0.51 -16.44 -1.29
CA ASP A 168 1.80 -16.47 -0.59
C ASP A 168 1.80 -15.43 0.53
N PRO A 169 2.22 -15.78 1.76
CA PRO A 169 2.38 -14.81 2.84
C PRO A 169 3.66 -14.01 2.74
N GLY A 170 3.63 -12.78 3.25
CA GLY A 170 4.80 -11.89 3.27
C GLY A 170 4.42 -10.43 3.05
N THR A 171 5.45 -9.58 2.97
CA THR A 171 5.30 -8.16 2.67
C THR A 171 5.47 -7.88 1.18
N TYR A 172 4.45 -7.28 0.61
CA TYR A 172 4.34 -6.79 -0.76
C TYR A 172 4.24 -5.26 -0.77
N LEU A 173 4.18 -4.73 -1.98
CA LEU A 173 4.01 -3.32 -2.25
C LEU A 173 2.92 -3.16 -3.29
N TYR A 174 2.25 -2.01 -3.30
CA TYR A 174 1.42 -1.62 -4.41
C TYR A 174 1.61 -0.16 -4.78
N HIS A 175 1.47 0.15 -6.07
CA HIS A 175 1.60 1.51 -6.56
C HIS A 175 0.82 1.73 -7.85
N CYS A 176 0.68 3.00 -8.25
CA CYS A 176 0.22 3.31 -9.59
C CYS A 176 1.33 3.00 -10.61
N HIS A 177 0.98 2.33 -11.70
CA HIS A 177 1.94 1.99 -12.75
C HIS A 177 1.71 2.79 -14.04
N VAL A 178 0.75 3.73 -14.04
CA VAL A 178 0.67 4.77 -15.08
C VAL A 178 1.78 5.77 -14.82
N GLU A 179 2.58 6.08 -15.85
CA GLU A 179 3.70 7.04 -15.76
C GLU A 179 4.51 6.85 -14.48
N ALA A 180 4.87 5.58 -14.20
CA ALA A 180 5.21 5.11 -12.85
C ALA A 180 6.23 5.99 -12.11
N THR A 181 7.22 6.54 -12.80
CA THR A 181 8.20 7.47 -12.20
C THR A 181 7.51 8.69 -11.58
N GLU A 182 6.60 9.35 -12.29
CA GLU A 182 5.87 10.51 -11.77
C GLU A 182 4.90 10.09 -10.67
N HIS A 183 4.06 9.09 -10.91
CA HIS A 183 2.99 8.77 -9.95
C HIS A 183 3.55 8.20 -8.64
N ILE A 184 4.66 7.46 -8.69
CA ILE A 184 5.37 7.02 -7.49
C ILE A 184 5.98 8.23 -6.78
N GLN A 185 6.72 9.09 -7.50
CA GLN A 185 7.34 10.28 -6.92
C GLN A 185 6.31 11.20 -6.28
N MET A 186 5.13 11.34 -6.87
CA MET A 186 4.06 12.17 -6.33
C MET A 186 3.33 11.52 -5.13
N GLY A 187 3.61 10.26 -4.79
CA GLY A 187 3.13 9.61 -3.56
C GLY A 187 2.14 8.44 -3.73
N MET A 188 1.88 7.96 -4.96
CA MET A 188 0.94 6.86 -5.22
C MET A 188 1.52 5.47 -4.91
N VAL A 189 1.97 5.31 -3.67
CA VAL A 189 2.67 4.13 -3.17
C VAL A 189 2.08 3.66 -1.84
N GLY A 190 1.91 2.37 -1.67
CA GLY A 190 1.38 1.80 -0.44
C GLY A 190 1.94 0.42 -0.13
N GLN A 191 1.93 0.09 1.15
CA GLN A 191 2.36 -1.22 1.62
C GLN A 191 1.19 -2.20 1.60
N LEU A 192 1.48 -3.44 1.23
CA LEU A 192 0.55 -4.54 1.22
C LEU A 192 1.17 -5.71 1.98
N TYR A 193 0.43 -6.46 2.79
CA TYR A 193 0.96 -7.70 3.33
C TYR A 193 -0.08 -8.80 3.48
N VAL A 194 0.41 -10.03 3.39
CA VAL A 194 -0.39 -11.24 3.46
C VAL A 194 -0.02 -11.99 4.73
N GLN A 195 -1.02 -12.21 5.57
CA GLN A 195 -0.91 -12.97 6.80
C GLN A 195 -0.93 -14.47 6.48
N PRO A 196 0.00 -15.27 7.03
CA PRO A 196 0.10 -16.69 6.76
C PRO A 196 -1.08 -17.48 7.34
N LYS A 197 -1.48 -18.55 6.65
CA LYS A 197 -2.44 -19.56 7.15
C LYS A 197 -2.00 -20.17 8.47
N GLN A 198 -0.71 -20.17 8.77
CA GLN A 198 -0.19 -20.61 10.07
C GLN A 198 -0.85 -19.89 11.26
N ASN A 199 -1.32 -18.65 11.08
CA ASN A 199 -2.06 -17.89 12.10
C ASN A 199 -3.42 -18.52 12.45
N MET A 200 -3.99 -19.33 11.54
CA MET A 200 -5.32 -19.94 11.66
C MET A 200 -5.27 -21.40 12.17
N LEU A 201 -4.08 -21.92 12.47
CA LEU A 201 -3.94 -23.29 12.95
C LEU A 201 -4.66 -23.52 14.29
N PRO A 202 -5.19 -24.73 14.53
CA PRO A 202 -5.70 -25.09 15.84
C PRO A 202 -4.63 -25.01 16.92
N ALA A 203 -5.01 -24.53 18.11
CA ALA A 203 -4.13 -24.54 19.27
C ALA A 203 -3.72 -25.99 19.61
N GLY A 204 -2.43 -26.20 19.90
CA GLY A 204 -1.86 -27.53 20.12
C GLY A 204 -1.22 -28.15 18.86
N THR A 205 -1.36 -27.52 17.69
CA THR A 205 -0.63 -27.94 16.49
C THR A 205 0.89 -27.87 16.72
N VAL A 206 1.59 -28.97 16.43
CA VAL A 206 3.04 -29.07 16.58
C VAL A 206 3.73 -28.56 15.32
N LEU A 207 4.55 -27.53 15.47
CA LEU A 207 5.36 -26.87 14.44
C LEU A 207 6.83 -27.17 14.73
N GLY A 208 7.31 -28.33 14.27
CA GLY A 208 8.65 -28.81 14.60
C GLY A 208 8.85 -28.99 16.11
N SER A 209 9.68 -28.14 16.73
CA SER A 209 9.90 -28.14 18.19
C SER A 209 8.94 -27.22 18.96
N PHE A 210 8.17 -26.40 18.24
CA PHE A 210 7.24 -25.43 18.79
C PHE A 210 5.81 -25.98 18.80
N THR A 211 4.96 -25.46 19.69
CA THR A 211 3.52 -25.79 19.71
C THR A 211 2.72 -24.51 19.59
N HIS A 212 1.93 -24.41 18.52
CA HIS A 212 1.06 -23.28 18.26
C HIS A 212 0.05 -23.09 19.39
N ARG A 213 -0.12 -21.83 19.81
CA ARG A 213 -1.12 -21.41 20.79
C ARG A 213 -2.06 -20.41 20.15
N ARG A 214 -3.32 -20.46 20.58
CA ARG A 214 -4.36 -19.53 20.13
C ARG A 214 -3.88 -18.07 20.22
N GLY A 215 -4.04 -17.34 19.13
CA GLY A 215 -3.72 -15.92 19.03
C GLY A 215 -2.26 -15.61 18.68
N GLN A 216 -1.41 -16.62 18.51
CA GLN A 216 -0.06 -16.41 17.99
C GLN A 216 -0.09 -16.06 16.52
N LYS A 217 0.76 -15.11 16.13
CA LYS A 217 0.92 -14.65 14.76
C LYS A 217 2.33 -14.89 14.27
N TYR A 218 2.47 -15.02 12.96
CA TYR A 218 3.71 -15.32 12.26
C TYR A 218 3.84 -14.44 11.03
N GLY A 219 5.08 -14.13 10.63
CA GLY A 219 5.35 -13.48 9.35
C GLY A 219 5.08 -14.40 8.17
N TYR A 220 5.37 -15.69 8.33
CA TYR A 220 5.31 -16.69 7.25
C TYR A 220 4.79 -18.06 7.74
N ASN A 221 4.50 -18.96 6.80
CA ASN A 221 4.27 -20.38 7.07
C ASN A 221 5.59 -21.12 7.35
N ASP A 222 6.25 -20.78 8.47
CA ASP A 222 7.60 -21.27 8.78
C ASP A 222 7.67 -22.75 9.26
N GLY A 223 6.56 -23.29 9.74
CA GLY A 223 6.47 -24.67 10.23
C GLY A 223 7.24 -24.94 11.54
N ASP A 224 7.88 -23.94 12.14
CA ASP A 224 8.73 -24.08 13.33
C ASP A 224 8.56 -22.96 14.38
N GLY A 225 7.77 -21.93 14.06
CA GLY A 225 7.51 -20.76 14.89
C GLY A 225 8.64 -19.72 14.94
N SER A 226 9.65 -19.83 14.09
CA SER A 226 10.79 -18.90 14.01
C SER A 226 10.37 -17.46 13.67
N SER A 227 9.36 -17.29 12.81
CA SER A 227 8.81 -16.00 12.38
C SER A 227 7.71 -15.43 13.28
N ARG A 228 7.50 -16.02 14.47
CA ARG A 228 6.46 -15.58 15.43
C ARG A 228 6.68 -14.14 15.90
N TYR A 229 5.61 -13.36 15.98
CA TYR A 229 5.63 -12.00 16.56
C TYR A 229 4.43 -11.72 17.48
N ASP A 230 4.54 -10.66 18.28
CA ASP A 230 3.50 -10.14 19.16
C ASP A 230 2.99 -8.76 18.70
N VAL A 231 3.86 -7.96 18.09
CA VAL A 231 3.55 -6.62 17.53
C VAL A 231 3.98 -6.60 16.07
N GLU A 232 3.15 -6.05 15.19
CA GLU A 232 3.44 -5.86 13.76
C GLU A 232 3.43 -4.36 13.47
N VAL A 233 4.47 -3.86 12.79
CA VAL A 233 4.56 -2.46 12.35
C VAL A 233 5.04 -2.41 10.91
N ALA A 234 4.27 -1.73 10.07
CA ALA A 234 4.58 -1.41 8.69
C ALA A 234 5.38 -0.11 8.62
N LEU A 235 6.58 -0.14 8.03
CA LEU A 235 7.40 1.05 7.78
C LEU A 235 7.77 1.11 6.29
N GLN A 236 7.07 1.95 5.56
CA GLN A 236 7.36 2.26 4.16
C GLN A 236 8.35 3.42 4.09
N LEU A 237 9.50 3.15 3.50
CA LEU A 237 10.54 4.11 3.18
C LEU A 237 10.26 4.69 1.80
N ASP A 238 10.40 6.00 1.68
CA ASP A 238 10.18 6.73 0.44
C ASP A 238 10.94 8.05 0.45
N SER A 239 10.97 8.75 -0.67
CA SER A 239 11.56 10.07 -0.77
C SER A 239 10.92 10.94 -1.84
N PHE A 240 10.92 12.25 -1.60
CA PHE A 240 10.35 13.25 -2.50
C PHE A 240 11.36 14.35 -2.86
N ASP A 241 11.31 14.75 -4.12
CA ASP A 241 11.97 15.92 -4.69
C ASP A 241 10.97 17.10 -4.69
N PRO A 242 11.18 18.11 -3.83
CA PRO A 242 10.25 19.24 -3.75
C PRO A 242 10.09 19.99 -5.08
N ASP A 243 11.14 20.08 -5.91
CA ASP A 243 11.08 20.83 -7.17
C ASP A 243 10.26 20.06 -8.21
N PHE A 244 10.29 18.73 -8.16
CA PHE A 244 9.44 17.89 -9.00
C PHE A 244 7.96 18.09 -8.65
N HIS A 245 7.63 18.16 -7.36
CA HIS A 245 6.26 18.40 -6.89
C HIS A 245 5.78 19.80 -7.27
N ASP A 246 6.60 20.84 -7.07
CA ASP A 246 6.32 22.21 -7.50
C ASP A 246 6.12 22.30 -9.02
N ALA A 247 6.98 21.61 -9.80
CA ALA A 247 6.88 21.57 -11.25
C ALA A 247 5.59 20.89 -11.71
N SER A 248 5.18 19.80 -11.06
CA SER A 248 3.89 19.16 -11.31
C SER A 248 2.74 20.09 -10.95
N GLU A 249 2.74 20.74 -9.79
CA GLU A 249 1.66 21.68 -9.42
C GLU A 249 1.56 22.88 -10.38
N SER A 250 2.70 23.42 -10.82
CA SER A 250 2.79 24.65 -11.62
C SER A 250 2.85 24.43 -13.14
N VAL A 251 2.55 23.20 -13.60
CA VAL A 251 2.47 22.84 -15.04
C VAL A 251 3.80 23.09 -15.78
N GLN A 252 4.91 22.74 -15.15
CA GLN A 252 6.25 22.83 -15.74
C GLN A 252 6.70 21.48 -16.29
N PRO A 253 7.66 21.44 -17.23
CA PRO A 253 8.29 20.21 -17.64
C PRO A 253 8.94 19.50 -16.44
N LEU A 254 8.59 18.23 -16.24
CA LEU A 254 9.07 17.46 -15.10
C LEU A 254 10.55 17.07 -15.26
N PRO A 255 11.40 17.33 -14.26
CA PRO A 255 12.84 17.12 -14.34
C PRO A 255 13.24 15.66 -14.11
N PHE A 256 12.64 14.69 -14.80
CA PHE A 256 12.86 13.24 -14.55
C PHE A 256 14.34 12.81 -14.46
N ALA A 257 15.22 13.36 -15.31
CA ALA A 257 16.64 13.01 -15.32
C ALA A 257 17.48 13.80 -14.29
N LEU A 258 16.90 14.82 -13.67
CA LEU A 258 17.54 15.71 -12.70
C LEU A 258 16.82 15.65 -11.34
N MET A 259 16.00 14.62 -11.13
CA MET A 259 15.28 14.41 -9.88
C MET A 259 16.28 14.30 -8.73
N GLU A 260 16.09 15.14 -7.72
CA GLU A 260 16.95 15.22 -6.54
C GLU A 260 16.08 15.22 -5.29
N ASP A 261 15.97 14.05 -4.68
CA ASP A 261 15.15 13.87 -3.49
C ASP A 261 15.78 14.59 -2.29
N ARG A 262 14.93 15.34 -1.56
CA ARG A 262 15.34 16.14 -0.39
C ARG A 262 14.47 15.94 0.84
N TYR A 263 13.33 15.26 0.69
CA TYR A 263 12.54 14.76 1.81
C TYR A 263 12.65 13.24 1.86
N PHE A 264 13.22 12.71 2.93
CA PHE A 264 13.38 11.28 3.15
C PHE A 264 12.42 10.82 4.25
N LEU A 265 11.52 9.91 3.90
CA LEU A 265 10.28 9.72 4.62
C LEU A 265 10.15 8.30 5.17
N ILE A 266 9.55 8.17 6.36
CA ILE A 266 9.01 6.91 6.88
C ILE A 266 7.50 7.08 7.02
N ASN A 267 6.73 6.26 6.33
CA ASN A 267 5.27 6.37 6.24
C ASN A 267 4.83 7.80 5.89
N GLY A 268 5.53 8.41 4.92
CA GLY A 268 5.21 9.74 4.39
C GLY A 268 5.59 10.90 5.31
N ARG A 269 6.32 10.63 6.40
CA ARG A 269 6.70 11.63 7.41
C ARG A 269 8.22 11.73 7.53
N GLY A 270 8.73 12.96 7.65
CA GLY A 270 10.10 13.23 8.11
C GLY A 270 10.12 13.42 9.63
N TYR A 271 11.24 13.12 10.29
CA TYR A 271 11.43 13.46 11.70
C TYR A 271 11.34 14.98 11.89
N PRO A 272 10.69 15.51 12.95
CA PRO A 272 10.11 14.80 14.10
C PRO A 272 8.66 14.32 13.95
N ASP A 273 8.03 14.46 12.79
CA ASP A 273 6.63 14.00 12.62
C ASP A 273 6.48 12.48 12.68
N THR A 274 7.56 11.74 12.41
CA THR A 274 7.60 10.27 12.56
C THR A 274 7.30 9.77 13.97
N VAL A 275 7.55 10.58 15.01
CA VAL A 275 7.24 10.19 16.40
C VAL A 275 5.83 10.57 16.84
N ARG A 276 5.09 11.30 16.00
CA ARG A 276 3.70 11.69 16.27
C ARG A 276 2.78 10.51 16.00
N ARG A 277 1.73 10.40 16.81
CA ARG A 277 0.74 9.31 16.75
C ARG A 277 -0.58 9.82 16.18
N GLY A 278 -1.19 8.99 15.36
CA GLY A 278 -2.45 9.27 14.69
C GLY A 278 -2.28 10.06 13.39
N PRO A 279 -3.36 10.20 12.61
CA PRO A 279 -3.35 10.93 11.34
C PRO A 279 -2.97 12.40 11.48
N MET A 280 -2.26 12.94 10.48
CA MET A 280 -1.92 14.37 10.40
C MET A 280 -2.74 15.07 9.30
N PRO A 281 -3.36 16.23 9.60
CA PRO A 281 -3.99 17.07 8.60
C PRO A 281 -2.94 17.86 7.81
N ASN A 282 -3.23 18.16 6.54
CA ASN A 282 -2.45 19.11 5.76
C ASN A 282 -2.91 20.56 6.02
N SER A 283 -2.03 21.53 5.77
CA SER A 283 -2.29 22.95 6.02
C SER A 283 -3.09 23.67 4.92
N PHE A 284 -3.37 23.02 3.79
CA PHE A 284 -4.16 23.58 2.68
C PHE A 284 -5.67 23.54 2.97
N ASP A 285 -6.21 22.35 3.20
CA ASP A 285 -7.66 22.13 3.39
C ASP A 285 -8.01 21.38 4.68
N GLY A 286 -7.02 20.99 5.48
CA GLY A 286 -7.21 20.25 6.72
C GLY A 286 -7.51 18.76 6.53
N GLN A 287 -7.50 18.24 5.30
CA GLN A 287 -7.66 16.81 5.06
C GLN A 287 -6.48 16.02 5.63
N LEU A 288 -6.80 14.82 6.13
CA LEU A 288 -5.79 13.90 6.65
C LEU A 288 -5.10 13.19 5.49
N SER A 289 -3.80 13.43 5.29
CA SER A 289 -3.01 12.83 4.20
C SER A 289 -1.93 11.86 4.70
N GLN A 290 -1.28 12.13 5.83
CA GLN A 290 -0.31 11.21 6.45
C GLN A 290 -0.97 10.41 7.58
N LYS A 291 -1.61 9.28 7.22
CA LYS A 291 -2.47 8.51 8.16
C LYS A 291 -1.76 7.40 8.94
N ILE A 292 -0.56 7.00 8.51
CA ILE A 292 0.12 5.81 9.04
C ILE A 292 1.21 6.25 10.02
N ASP A 293 1.21 5.67 11.23
CA ASP A 293 2.22 5.94 12.26
C ASP A 293 3.60 5.39 11.85
N ALA A 294 4.68 6.12 12.10
CA ALA A 294 6.05 5.61 11.92
C ALA A 294 6.71 5.17 13.24
N GLN A 295 6.16 5.53 14.41
CA GLN A 295 6.72 5.15 15.72
C GLN A 295 6.41 3.69 16.06
N VAL A 296 7.46 2.93 16.37
CA VAL A 296 7.36 1.54 16.84
C VAL A 296 7.21 1.52 18.36
N ARG A 297 6.23 0.78 18.89
CA ARG A 297 6.05 0.62 20.34
C ARG A 297 5.82 -0.84 20.71
N ALA A 298 6.58 -1.33 21.67
CA ALA A 298 6.45 -2.70 22.20
C ALA A 298 6.72 -2.72 23.70
N ARG A 299 6.30 -3.79 24.38
CA ARG A 299 6.71 -4.09 25.75
C ARG A 299 7.90 -5.04 25.73
N ARG A 300 8.78 -4.91 26.72
CA ARG A 300 9.87 -5.85 26.93
C ARG A 300 9.35 -7.30 26.97
N GLY A 301 10.03 -8.19 26.26
CA GLY A 301 9.64 -9.60 26.12
C GLY A 301 8.71 -9.89 24.93
N GLN A 302 8.26 -8.86 24.21
CA GLN A 302 7.56 -9.03 22.94
C GLN A 302 8.53 -9.16 21.77
N ARG A 303 8.14 -9.90 20.74
CA ARG A 303 8.78 -9.87 19.42
C ARG A 303 8.03 -8.90 18.51
N VAL A 304 8.74 -7.97 17.90
CA VAL A 304 8.18 -7.02 16.92
C VAL A 304 8.54 -7.50 15.52
N LEU A 305 7.55 -7.66 14.65
CA LEU A 305 7.75 -7.78 13.21
C LEU A 305 7.72 -6.38 12.60
N LEU A 306 8.85 -5.93 12.08
CA LEU A 306 8.93 -4.77 11.20
C LEU A 306 8.79 -5.24 9.76
N ARG A 307 7.78 -4.72 9.07
CA ARG A 307 7.59 -4.88 7.62
C ARG A 307 8.19 -3.66 6.94
N LEU A 308 9.44 -3.79 6.53
CA LEU A 308 10.17 -2.73 5.84
C LEU A 308 9.89 -2.83 4.34
N SER A 309 9.72 -1.70 3.68
CA SER A 309 9.62 -1.63 2.23
C SER A 309 10.18 -0.33 1.70
N ASN A 310 10.77 -0.34 0.51
CA ASN A 310 11.21 0.88 -0.16
C ASN A 310 10.51 0.99 -1.53
N LEU A 311 9.89 2.13 -1.81
CA LEU A 311 9.31 2.45 -3.13
C LEU A 311 9.87 3.73 -3.76
N SER A 312 10.95 4.28 -3.20
CA SER A 312 11.62 5.42 -3.83
C SER A 312 12.10 5.07 -5.25
N VAL A 313 11.96 6.04 -6.16
CA VAL A 313 12.38 5.88 -7.55
C VAL A 313 13.88 6.13 -7.73
N THR A 314 14.45 7.00 -6.89
CA THR A 314 15.85 7.45 -7.06
C THR A 314 16.78 6.90 -6.00
N GLU A 315 16.23 6.45 -4.86
CA GLU A 315 17.04 6.09 -3.69
C GLU A 315 16.93 4.63 -3.26
N HIS A 316 18.04 4.15 -2.74
CA HIS A 316 18.11 2.95 -1.91
C HIS A 316 18.39 3.39 -0.48
N PHE A 317 17.77 2.72 0.48
CA PHE A 317 17.91 3.07 1.88
C PHE A 317 18.57 1.95 2.65
N THR A 318 19.56 2.31 3.48
CA THR A 318 20.10 1.43 4.51
C THR A 318 19.65 1.96 5.86
N VAL A 319 18.76 1.23 6.54
CA VAL A 319 18.28 1.60 7.89
C VAL A 319 18.98 0.78 8.96
N THR A 320 19.28 1.40 10.09
CA THR A 320 19.94 0.78 11.25
C THR A 320 19.16 1.06 12.54
N LEU A 321 19.23 0.11 13.47
CA LEU A 321 18.66 0.22 14.81
C LEU A 321 19.74 -0.12 15.83
N GLN A 322 20.30 0.90 16.49
CA GLN A 322 21.31 0.67 17.51
C GLN A 322 20.69 0.17 18.81
N GLY A 323 21.26 -0.89 19.39
CA GLY A 323 20.87 -1.40 20.71
C GLY A 323 19.84 -2.54 20.70
N ILE A 324 19.21 -2.82 19.55
CA ILE A 324 18.30 -3.96 19.37
C ILE A 324 18.72 -4.71 18.10
N PRO A 325 19.24 -5.95 18.20
CA PRO A 325 19.59 -6.74 17.02
C PRO A 325 18.39 -6.93 16.09
N MET A 326 18.63 -6.85 14.78
CA MET A 326 17.64 -7.10 13.75
C MET A 326 17.84 -8.51 13.19
N HIS A 327 16.80 -9.34 13.24
CA HIS A 327 16.83 -10.69 12.68
C HIS A 327 15.95 -10.73 11.44
N VAL A 328 16.56 -10.78 10.25
CA VAL A 328 15.82 -10.81 8.97
C VAL A 328 15.32 -12.22 8.72
N VAL A 329 14.00 -12.38 8.58
CA VAL A 329 13.35 -13.68 8.37
C VAL A 329 12.78 -13.84 6.97
N GLY A 330 12.56 -12.75 6.24
CA GLY A 330 12.01 -12.79 4.90
C GLY A 330 12.35 -11.56 4.10
N GLU A 331 12.41 -11.71 2.79
CA GLU A 331 12.71 -10.67 1.81
C GLU A 331 11.78 -10.88 0.60
N ASP A 332 11.27 -9.80 0.02
CA ASP A 332 10.41 -9.81 -1.19
C ASP A 332 9.27 -10.83 -1.15
N ALA A 333 8.50 -10.78 -0.06
CA ALA A 333 7.41 -11.71 0.23
C ALA A 333 7.80 -13.21 0.23
N ARG A 334 9.06 -13.52 0.51
CA ARG A 334 9.56 -14.90 0.65
C ARG A 334 10.25 -15.10 2.00
N LEU A 335 9.88 -16.18 2.69
CA LEU A 335 10.60 -16.64 3.87
C LEU A 335 12.04 -17.01 3.45
N LEU A 336 13.03 -16.58 4.23
CA LEU A 336 14.45 -16.93 4.03
C LEU A 336 14.70 -18.39 4.44
N ARG A 337 14.22 -19.31 3.60
CA ARG A 337 14.37 -20.75 3.76
C ARG A 337 14.72 -21.37 2.43
N GLY A 338 15.85 -22.08 2.39
CA GLY A 338 16.29 -22.79 1.20
C GLY A 338 15.34 -23.94 0.83
N PRO A 339 15.40 -24.46 -0.42
CA PRO A 339 14.54 -25.57 -0.87
C PRO A 339 14.65 -26.86 -0.05
N THR A 340 15.77 -27.03 0.66
CA THR A 340 16.02 -28.18 1.56
C THR A 340 15.55 -27.94 3.00
N GLY A 341 14.93 -26.80 3.29
CA GLY A 341 14.60 -26.35 4.63
C GLY A 341 15.76 -25.70 5.39
N LEU A 342 16.89 -25.44 4.72
CA LEU A 342 18.03 -24.72 5.30
C LEU A 342 17.56 -23.32 5.74
N ASP A 343 17.82 -22.97 6.99
CA ASP A 343 17.56 -21.63 7.50
C ASP A 343 18.56 -20.64 6.90
N LEU A 344 18.04 -19.65 6.16
CA LEU A 344 18.83 -18.58 5.55
C LEU A 344 18.60 -17.23 6.26
N SER A 345 17.78 -17.21 7.32
CA SER A 345 17.61 -16.03 8.17
C SER A 345 18.95 -15.64 8.81
N TYR A 346 19.10 -14.35 9.09
CA TYR A 346 20.37 -13.81 9.58
C TYR A 346 20.17 -12.62 10.51
N ASP A 347 21.11 -12.49 11.45
CA ASP A 347 21.20 -11.30 12.30
C ASP A 347 22.01 -10.21 11.61
N THR A 348 21.54 -8.98 11.72
CA THR A 348 22.21 -7.79 11.20
C THR A 348 22.00 -6.59 12.12
N THR A 349 22.79 -5.53 11.86
CA THR A 349 22.62 -4.21 12.49
C THR A 349 22.07 -3.17 11.52
N SER A 350 21.98 -3.51 10.23
CA SER A 350 21.40 -2.67 9.20
C SER A 350 20.74 -3.51 8.10
N VAL A 351 19.67 -2.98 7.51
CA VAL A 351 18.98 -3.58 6.35
C VAL A 351 19.03 -2.58 5.21
N THR A 352 19.45 -3.02 4.02
CA THR A 352 19.48 -2.22 2.80
C THR A 352 18.34 -2.65 1.89
N LEU A 353 17.61 -1.69 1.34
CA LEU A 353 16.48 -1.90 0.43
C LEU A 353 16.64 -0.99 -0.80
N GLY A 354 16.69 -1.59 -1.98
CA GLY A 354 16.48 -0.90 -3.25
C GLY A 354 15.01 -0.53 -3.48
N GLY A 355 14.75 0.32 -4.47
CA GLY A 355 13.38 0.64 -4.87
C GLY A 355 12.63 -0.61 -5.34
N GLY A 356 11.47 -0.88 -4.74
CA GLY A 356 10.64 -2.06 -4.99
C GLY A 356 10.93 -3.28 -4.09
N GLU A 357 11.90 -3.19 -3.18
CA GLU A 357 12.28 -4.30 -2.29
C GLU A 357 11.57 -4.24 -0.93
N THR A 358 11.38 -5.40 -0.31
CA THR A 358 10.82 -5.53 1.06
C THR A 358 11.67 -6.43 1.95
N ALA A 359 11.62 -6.18 3.26
CA ALA A 359 12.23 -7.04 4.26
C ALA A 359 11.35 -7.17 5.50
N ASP A 360 11.20 -8.40 5.99
CA ASP A 360 10.50 -8.75 7.21
C ASP A 360 11.53 -9.04 8.32
N VAL A 361 11.55 -8.16 9.32
CA VAL A 361 12.59 -8.13 10.36
C VAL A 361 11.98 -8.36 11.73
N ILE A 362 12.53 -9.29 12.49
CA ILE A 362 12.13 -9.52 13.88
C ILE A 362 13.08 -8.80 14.85
N LEU A 363 12.49 -8.04 15.76
CA LEU A 363 13.15 -7.49 16.93
C LEU A 363 12.72 -8.28 18.17
N ASP A 364 13.63 -9.00 18.80
CA ASP A 364 13.38 -9.64 20.10
C ASP A 364 13.71 -8.69 21.25
N THR A 365 12.68 -8.25 21.98
CA THR A 365 12.84 -7.27 23.07
C THR A 365 13.07 -7.92 24.43
N THR A 366 13.22 -9.24 24.54
CA THR A 366 13.37 -9.96 25.82
C THR A 366 14.57 -9.47 26.64
N GLY A 367 15.72 -9.32 25.97
CA GLY A 367 16.96 -8.84 26.55
C GLY A 367 17.13 -7.32 26.55
N VAL A 368 16.17 -6.57 25.99
CA VAL A 368 16.29 -5.13 25.75
C VAL A 368 15.84 -4.33 26.98
N VAL A 369 16.62 -3.31 27.35
CA VAL A 369 16.28 -2.42 28.46
C VAL A 369 15.13 -1.49 28.04
N PRO A 370 14.09 -1.29 28.86
CA PRO A 370 13.03 -0.32 28.54
C PRO A 370 13.61 1.08 28.30
N GLY A 371 13.18 1.74 27.23
CA GLY A 371 13.73 3.00 26.77
C GLY A 371 13.35 3.32 25.33
N THR A 372 13.86 4.43 24.82
CA THR A 372 13.69 4.85 23.42
C THR A 372 14.97 4.57 22.65
N TYR A 373 14.82 3.87 21.53
CA TYR A 373 15.86 3.57 20.55
C TYR A 373 15.49 4.25 19.23
N PHE A 374 16.45 4.42 18.33
CA PHE A 374 16.20 5.08 17.04
C PHE A 374 16.44 4.10 15.89
N LEU A 375 15.46 4.00 15.00
CA LEU A 375 15.61 3.42 13.68
C LEU A 375 15.83 4.56 12.71
N TYR A 376 16.94 4.56 11.98
CA TYR A 376 17.31 5.67 11.11
C TYR A 376 18.20 5.21 9.96
N THR A 377 18.25 6.01 8.89
CA THR A 377 19.13 5.78 7.75
C THR A 377 20.62 5.95 8.10
N THR A 378 21.49 5.10 7.55
CA THR A 378 22.94 5.22 7.74
C THR A 378 23.57 6.32 6.90
N ASN A 379 22.88 6.78 5.84
CA ASN A 379 23.28 7.98 5.10
C ASN A 379 22.80 9.22 5.86
N LEU A 380 23.71 9.88 6.56
CA LEU A 380 23.36 11.01 7.43
C LEU A 380 22.82 12.23 6.67
N ASN A 381 23.06 12.34 5.36
CA ASN A 381 22.43 13.38 4.53
C ASN A 381 20.93 13.17 4.40
N PHE A 382 20.44 11.95 4.64
CA PHE A 382 19.01 11.65 4.63
C PHE A 382 18.35 11.90 5.99
N LEU A 383 19.10 12.50 6.92
CA LEU A 383 18.63 13.02 8.21
C LEU A 383 18.39 14.54 8.17
N SER A 384 17.89 15.04 7.04
CA SER A 384 17.45 16.41 6.84
C SER A 384 16.05 16.43 6.20
N ASN A 385 15.33 17.53 6.41
CA ASN A 385 14.09 17.86 5.70
C ASN A 385 14.40 19.05 4.78
N ASP A 386 14.75 18.80 3.52
CA ASP A 386 15.20 19.84 2.58
C ASP A 386 16.31 20.74 3.16
N ALA A 387 16.00 21.99 3.49
CA ALA A 387 16.96 22.96 4.03
C ALA A 387 17.20 22.84 5.56
N GLU A 388 16.44 21.99 6.27
CA GLU A 388 16.57 21.82 7.71
C GLU A 388 17.44 20.62 8.10
N ASP A 389 18.55 20.90 8.79
CA ASP A 389 19.38 19.90 9.44
C ASP A 389 18.67 19.35 10.70
N ASN A 390 18.76 18.03 10.95
CA ASN A 390 18.17 17.27 12.08
C ASN A 390 16.72 16.77 11.84
N GLY A 391 16.39 16.39 10.62
CA GLY A 391 15.06 15.91 10.18
C GLY A 391 15.13 14.57 9.42
N GLY A 392 14.15 14.25 8.58
CA GLY A 392 14.27 13.17 7.58
C GLY A 392 14.00 11.75 8.08
N MET A 393 14.73 10.78 7.55
CA MET A 393 14.44 9.35 7.71
C MET A 393 14.95 8.79 9.05
N MET A 394 14.21 9.10 10.10
CA MET A 394 14.43 8.61 11.46
C MET A 394 13.08 8.44 12.18
N THR A 395 12.96 7.41 13.01
CA THR A 395 11.83 7.22 13.92
C THR A 395 12.26 6.58 15.24
N GLU A 396 11.36 6.57 16.21
CA GLU A 396 11.59 5.98 17.52
C GLU A 396 11.03 4.56 17.63
N VAL A 397 11.83 3.70 18.28
CA VAL A 397 11.43 2.38 18.79
C VAL A 397 11.36 2.46 20.30
N VAL A 398 10.14 2.52 20.84
CA VAL A 398 9.88 2.68 22.27
C VAL A 398 9.58 1.34 22.92
N ILE A 399 10.48 0.90 23.81
CA ILE A 399 10.34 -0.32 24.60
C ILE A 399 9.82 0.03 25.99
N LEU A 400 8.59 -0.38 26.28
CA LEU A 400 7.92 -0.21 27.56
C LEU A 400 8.31 -1.33 28.53
N GLY A 401 8.24 -1.02 29.84
CA GLY A 401 8.57 -1.93 30.94
C GLY A 401 7.65 -3.13 31.10
#